data_AF-S9SGM7-F1
#
_entry.id   AF-S9SGM7-F1
#
_cell.length_a   1.000
_cell.length_b   1.000
_cell.length_c   1.000
_cell.angle_alpha   90.00
_cell.angle_beta   90.00
_cell.angle_gamma   90.00
#
_symmetry.space_group_name_H-M   'P 1'
#
loop_
_entity.id
_entity.type
_entity.pdbx_description
1 polymer ?
#
loop_
_entity_poly.entity_id
_entity_poly.type
_entity_poly.pdbx_seq_one_letter_code
_entity_poly.pdbx_strand_id
1 'polypeptide(L)' 'MVGDSTHDLIAGRAAGMQCVGVLTGPAAAEDLASQADVVLPDIGHLPGWLGDRAA' A
#
# COMPACT_ATOMS: atom_id res chain seq x y z
N MET A 1 1.72 1.01 7.15
CA MET A 1 0.67 1.84 6.54
C MET A 1 -0.01 1.04 5.44
N VAL A 2 -1.34 0.96 5.47
CA VAL A 2 -2.16 0.51 4.34
C VAL A 2 -3.06 1.69 3.99
N GLY A 3 -2.99 2.18 2.76
CA GLY A 3 -3.70 3.40 2.35
C GLY A 3 -4.15 3.36 0.90
N ASP A 4 -5.18 4.12 0.59
CA ASP A 4 -5.80 4.23 -0.75
C ASP A 4 -5.57 5.60 -1.39
N SER A 5 -4.74 6.43 -0.77
CA SER A 5 -4.34 7.74 -1.28
C SER A 5 -2.83 7.97 -1.15
N THR A 6 -2.29 8.89 -1.95
CA THR A 6 -0.89 9.32 -1.85
C THR A 6 -0.59 9.97 -0.49
N HIS A 7 -1.57 10.63 0.13
CA HIS A 7 -1.43 11.25 1.46
C HIS A 7 -1.13 10.20 2.54
N ASP A 8 -1.84 9.07 2.52
CA ASP A 8 -1.62 7.98 3.48
C ASP A 8 -0.20 7.42 3.34
N LEU A 9 0.23 7.17 2.10
CA LEU A 9 1.54 6.59 1.82
C LEU A 9 2.68 7.55 2.17
N ILE A 10 2.54 8.84 1.85
CA ILE A 10 3.52 9.87 2.25
C ILE A 10 3.64 9.94 3.77
N ALA A 11 2.51 9.96 4.48
CA ALA A 11 2.51 9.97 5.95
C ALA A 11 3.14 8.69 6.52
N GLY A 12 2.81 7.53 5.95
CA GLY A 12 3.41 6.24 6.32
C GLY A 12 4.92 6.21 6.13
N ARG A 13 5.42 6.69 4.99
CA ARG A 13 6.85 6.79 4.69
C ARG A 13 7.55 7.74 5.67
N ALA A 14 6.98 8.90 5.93
CA ALA A 14 7.52 9.86 6.90
C ALA A 14 7.59 9.27 8.33
N ALA A 15 6.66 8.37 8.67
CA ALA A 15 6.66 7.63 9.93
C ALA A 15 7.57 6.39 9.95
N GLY A 16 8.32 6.12 8.87
CA GLY A 16 9.20 4.95 8.78
C GLY A 16 8.45 3.62 8.64
N MET A 17 7.18 3.64 8.23
CA MET A 17 6.39 2.43 8.02
C MET A 17 6.65 1.82 6.64
N GLN A 18 6.48 0.49 6.55
CA GLN A 18 6.19 -0.15 5.28
C GLN A 18 4.84 0.36 4.75
N CYS A 19 4.74 0.64 3.45
CA CYS A 19 3.62 1.31 2.83
C CYS A 19 2.98 0.41 1.75
N VAL A 20 1.71 0.07 1.92
CA VAL A 20 0.94 -0.77 0.98
C VAL A 20 -0.23 0.05 0.44
N GLY A 21 -0.30 0.17 -0.89
CA GLY A 21 -1.43 0.81 -1.58
C GLY A 21 -2.58 -0.18 -1.79
N VAL A 22 -3.84 0.25 -1.65
CA VAL A 22 -5.03 -0.53 -2.04
C VAL A 22 -5.93 0.27 -2.99
N LEU A 23 -6.57 -0.40 -3.96
CA LEU A 23 -7.37 0.23 -5.03
C LEU A 23 -8.87 0.33 -4.71
N THR A 24 -9.22 0.34 -3.42
CA THR A 24 -10.61 0.52 -2.96
C THR A 24 -11.02 2.00 -2.84
N GLY A 25 -10.06 2.91 -2.97
CA GLY A 25 -10.24 4.35 -2.89
C GLY A 25 -10.24 5.06 -4.24
N PRO A 26 -10.13 6.40 -4.24
CA PRO A 26 -10.19 7.20 -5.45
C PRO A 26 -8.88 7.27 -6.25
N ALA A 27 -7.73 6.89 -5.67
CA ALA A 27 -6.44 6.95 -6.36
C ALA A 27 -6.25 5.78 -7.32
N ALA A 28 -5.62 6.03 -8.47
CA ALA A 28 -5.23 4.98 -9.40
C ALA A 28 -3.92 4.30 -8.95
N ALA A 29 -3.66 3.10 -9.49
CA ALA A 29 -2.44 2.35 -9.16
C ALA A 29 -1.16 3.13 -9.47
N GLU A 30 -1.15 3.88 -10.57
CA GLU A 30 -0.05 4.75 -10.99
C GLU A 30 0.22 5.92 -10.02
N ASP A 31 -0.82 6.46 -9.38
CA ASP A 31 -0.66 7.50 -8.36
C ASP A 31 0.06 6.95 -7.12
N LEU A 32 -0.28 5.71 -6.73
CA LEU A 32 0.24 5.07 -5.52
C LEU A 32 1.61 4.43 -5.71
N ALA A 33 1.94 3.98 -6.93
CA ALA A 33 3.11 3.15 -7.22
C ALA A 33 4.45 3.76 -6.78
N SER A 34 4.59 5.09 -6.85
CA SER A 34 5.83 5.78 -6.45
C SER A 34 6.07 5.77 -4.94
N GLN A 35 5.02 5.63 -4.14
CA GLN A 35 5.09 5.71 -2.67
C GLN A 35 4.81 4.38 -1.98
N ALA A 36 4.22 3.41 -2.67
CA ALA A 36 3.91 2.09 -2.13
C ALA A 36 5.06 1.09 -2.37
N ASP A 37 5.27 0.19 -1.42
CA ASP A 37 6.12 -1.01 -1.60
C ASP A 37 5.39 -2.08 -2.44
N VAL A 38 4.06 -2.08 -2.41
CA VAL A 38 3.19 -2.87 -3.28
C VAL A 38 1.84 -2.18 -3.39
N VAL A 39 1.18 -2.31 -4.55
CA VAL A 39 -0.22 -1.91 -4.74
C VAL A 39 -1.06 -3.17 -4.92
N LEU A 40 -2.08 -3.34 -4.09
CA LEU A 40 -2.99 -4.48 -4.10
C LEU A 40 -4.40 -4.05 -4.56
N PRO A 41 -5.21 -4.95 -5.14
CA PRO A 41 -6.58 -4.62 -5.54
C PRO A 41 -7.43 -4.13 -4.35
N ASP A 42 -7.29 -4.78 -3.20
CA ASP A 42 -7.96 -4.46 -1.94
C ASP A 42 -7.18 -5.02 -0.75
N ILE A 43 -7.64 -4.71 0.47
CA ILE A 43 -6.99 -5.18 1.70
C ILE A 43 -7.05 -6.71 1.90
N GLY A 44 -7.98 -7.41 1.24
CA GLY A 44 -8.14 -8.86 1.34
C GLY A 44 -6.94 -9.64 0.78
N HIS A 45 -6.12 -9.02 -0.05
CA HIS A 45 -4.89 -9.60 -0.61
C HIS A 45 -3.69 -9.49 0.34
N LEU A 46 -3.80 -8.68 1.40
CA LEU A 46 -2.69 -8.41 2.33
C LEU A 46 -2.16 -9.67 3.05
N PRO A 47 -2.99 -10.62 3.53
CA PRO A 47 -2.49 -11.83 4.19
C PRO A 47 -1.59 -12.68 3.29
N GLY A 48 -1.93 -12.80 2.00
CA GLY A 48 -1.11 -13.53 1.02
C GLY A 48 0.26 -12.86 0.82
N TRP A 49 0.25 -11.54 0.60
CA TRP A 49 1.49 -10.77 0.45
C TRP A 49 2.39 -10.80 1.69
N LEU A 50 1.81 -10.78 2.90
CA LEU A 50 2.58 -10.94 4.14
C LEU A 50 3.14 -12.36 4.30
N GLY A 51 2.37 -13.37 3.91
CA GLY A 51 2.79 -14.77 3.94
C GLY A 51 3.99 -15.05 3.02
N ASP A 52 3.95 -14.53 1.79
CA ASP A 52 5.03 -14.71 0.80
C ASP A 52 6.35 -14.05 1.21
N ARG A 53 6.29 -13.06 2.10
CA ARG A 53 7.46 -12.31 2.61
C ARG A 53 8.09 -12.93 3.86
N ALA A 54 7.42 -13.88 4.51
CA ALA A 54 7.90 -14.52 5.73
C ALA A 54 8.77 -15.77 5.45
N ALA A 55 9.14 -16.01 4.19
CA ALA A 55 9.96 -17.12 3.72
C ALA A 55 11.41 -16.72 3.40
#